data_AF-A0A5Q8CNJ7-F1
#
_entry.id   AF-A0A5Q8CNJ7-F1
#
_cell.length_a   1.000
_cell.length_b   1.000
_cell.length_c   1.000
_cell.angle_alpha   90.00
_cell.angle_beta   90.00
_cell.angle_gamma   90.00
#
_symmetry.space_group_name_H-M   'P 1'
#
loop_
_entity.id
_entity.type
_entity.pdbx_description
1 polymer ?
#
loop_
_entity_poly.entity_id
_entity_poly.type
_entity_poly.pdbx_seq_one_letter_code
_entity_poly.pdbx_strand_id
1 'polypeptide(L)'
;MADFDTFAGTLLEESKRFLEKAAENKNDDAAHAAYLHASLNLAFASAEAHINAVAEELASHTEFSAPHDKGVLLEKEVRLDNGEFKLKGDRFYPLEERVMFIHRRVTSQPLDKKTQWWSDLGSAIKLRNKLTHPKDEAPVIRAKDVAAALTAVIECIDAIYRAVYKKPFPAAKRMLQSKLTF
;
A
#
# COMPACT_ATOMS: atom_id res chain seq x y z
N MET A 1 0.16 11.86 -13.77
CA MET A 1 1.14 11.34 -12.80
C MET A 1 1.29 12.29 -11.61
N ALA A 2 1.69 13.56 -11.79
CA ALA A 2 1.90 14.49 -10.66
C ALA A 2 0.71 14.65 -9.70
N ASP A 3 -0.53 14.74 -10.20
CA ASP A 3 -1.72 14.90 -9.33
C ASP A 3 -2.01 13.65 -8.50
N PHE A 4 -1.81 12.47 -9.08
CA PHE A 4 -2.06 11.19 -8.42
C PHE A 4 -0.97 10.86 -7.39
N ASP A 5 0.30 11.16 -7.71
CA ASP A 5 1.42 11.04 -6.76
C ASP A 5 1.24 12.00 -5.57
N THR A 6 0.73 13.21 -5.86
CA THR A 6 0.39 14.19 -4.82
C THR A 6 -0.74 13.67 -3.94
N PHE A 7 -1.81 13.14 -4.54
CA PHE A 7 -2.92 12.54 -3.80
C PHE A 7 -2.49 11.37 -2.92
N ALA A 8 -1.71 10.43 -3.46
CA ALA A 8 -1.17 9.30 -2.72
C ALA A 8 -0.30 9.76 -1.54
N GLY A 9 0.52 10.79 -1.75
CA GLY A 9 1.28 11.45 -0.71
C GLY A 9 0.41 12.09 0.37
N THR A 10 -0.67 12.78 -0.01
CA THR A 10 -1.63 13.38 0.94
C THR A 10 -2.28 12.33 1.84
N LEU A 11 -2.75 11.21 1.28
CA LEU A 11 -3.33 10.10 2.07
C LEU A 11 -2.37 9.57 3.13
N LEU A 12 -1.08 9.48 2.78
CA LEU A 12 -0.05 9.06 3.72
C LEU A 12 0.15 10.08 4.85
N GLU A 13 0.16 11.38 4.53
CA GLU A 13 0.32 12.43 5.53
C GLU A 13 -0.90 12.54 6.45
N GLU A 14 -2.10 12.35 5.92
CA GLU A 14 -3.35 12.26 6.69
C GLU A 14 -3.32 11.05 7.62
N SER A 15 -2.91 9.88 7.12
CA SER A 15 -2.75 8.67 7.91
C SER A 15 -1.81 8.90 9.11
N LYS A 16 -0.65 9.51 8.90
CA LYS A 16 0.29 9.90 9.97
C LYS A 16 -0.34 10.90 10.93
N ARG A 17 -1.04 11.90 10.40
CA ARG A 17 -1.65 12.93 11.23
C ARG A 17 -2.72 12.35 12.15
N PHE A 18 -3.52 11.41 11.66
CA PHE A 18 -4.50 10.74 12.50
C PHE A 18 -3.86 9.84 13.57
N LEU A 19 -2.68 9.27 13.33
CA LEU A 19 -1.94 8.59 14.40
C LEU A 19 -1.51 9.57 15.51
N GLU A 20 -1.03 10.76 15.14
CA GLU A 20 -0.69 11.82 16.08
C GLU A 20 -1.94 12.30 16.85
N LYS A 21 -3.06 12.52 16.16
CA LYS A 21 -4.36 12.87 16.77
C LYS A 21 -4.85 11.82 17.76
N ALA A 22 -4.69 10.54 17.44
CA ALA A 22 -5.01 9.48 18.39
C ALA A 22 -4.16 9.60 19.66
N ALA A 23 -2.88 9.96 19.55
CA ALA A 23 -2.01 10.17 20.69
C ALA A 23 -2.35 11.44 21.50
N GLU A 24 -2.86 12.49 20.84
CA GLU A 24 -3.35 13.72 21.49
C GLU A 24 -4.67 13.48 22.26
N ASN A 25 -5.50 12.54 21.80
CA ASN A 25 -6.84 12.27 22.35
C ASN A 25 -6.93 10.97 23.17
N LYS A 26 -5.87 10.58 23.87
CA LYS A 26 -5.83 9.31 24.65
C LYS A 26 -6.87 9.18 25.77
N ASN A 27 -7.45 10.30 26.22
CA ASN A 27 -8.45 10.31 27.30
C ASN A 27 -9.90 10.34 26.78
N ASP A 28 -10.09 10.40 25.45
CA ASP A 28 -11.38 10.29 24.79
C ASP A 28 -11.37 9.00 23.95
N ASP A 29 -11.94 7.93 24.50
CA ASP A 29 -11.90 6.60 23.89
C ASP A 29 -12.51 6.59 22.48
N ALA A 30 -13.59 7.36 22.26
CA ALA A 30 -14.28 7.41 20.98
C ALA A 30 -13.44 8.13 19.93
N ALA A 31 -12.90 9.31 20.26
CA ALA A 31 -12.02 10.06 19.37
C ALA A 31 -10.72 9.29 19.09
N HIS A 32 -10.11 8.70 20.12
CA HIS A 32 -8.91 7.88 20.01
C HIS A 32 -9.10 6.73 19.00
N ALA A 33 -10.16 5.94 19.19
CA ALA A 33 -10.46 4.81 18.31
C ALA A 33 -10.75 5.27 16.88
N ALA A 34 -11.56 6.31 16.70
CA ALA A 34 -11.88 6.85 15.37
C ALA A 34 -10.62 7.29 14.61
N TYR A 35 -9.69 7.98 15.28
CA TYR A 35 -8.43 8.39 14.68
C TYR A 35 -7.52 7.21 14.34
N LEU A 36 -7.45 6.16 15.18
CA LEU A 36 -6.71 4.95 14.84
C LEU A 36 -7.31 4.22 13.62
N HIS A 37 -8.64 4.13 13.52
CA HIS A 37 -9.32 3.53 12.37
C HIS A 37 -9.03 4.30 11.08
N ALA A 38 -9.15 5.63 11.13
CA ALA A 38 -8.85 6.50 10.00
C ALA A 38 -7.39 6.37 9.57
N SER A 39 -6.46 6.41 10.53
CA SER A 39 -5.02 6.26 10.28
C SER A 39 -4.71 4.95 9.56
N LEU A 40 -5.23 3.83 10.06
CA LEU A 40 -4.98 2.51 9.47
C LEU A 40 -5.55 2.39 8.04
N ASN A 41 -6.79 2.83 7.82
CA ASN A 41 -7.41 2.74 6.49
C ASN A 41 -6.71 3.64 5.46
N LEU A 42 -6.34 4.87 5.86
CA LEU A 42 -5.62 5.79 4.98
C LEU A 42 -4.20 5.31 4.66
N ALA A 43 -3.54 4.59 5.57
CA ALA A 43 -2.26 3.97 5.28
C ALA A 43 -2.38 2.99 4.09
N PHE A 44 -3.40 2.13 4.10
CA PHE A 44 -3.64 1.18 3.01
C PHE A 44 -4.12 1.87 1.74
N ALA A 45 -4.98 2.89 1.84
CA ALA A 45 -5.38 3.68 0.68
C ALA A 45 -4.16 4.33 0.00
N SER A 46 -3.24 4.88 0.79
CA SER A 46 -1.95 5.39 0.31
C SER A 46 -1.11 4.28 -0.34
N ALA A 47 -1.00 3.11 0.28
CA ALA A 47 -0.22 1.99 -0.27
C ALA A 47 -0.74 1.57 -1.65
N GLU A 48 -2.06 1.35 -1.77
CA GLU A 48 -2.71 0.99 -3.04
C GLU A 48 -2.51 2.09 -4.09
N ALA A 49 -2.65 3.36 -3.71
CA ALA A 49 -2.42 4.48 -4.62
C ALA A 49 -0.97 4.50 -5.15
N HIS A 50 0.05 4.37 -4.29
CA HIS A 50 1.45 4.33 -4.75
C HIS A 50 1.74 3.11 -5.64
N ILE A 51 1.22 1.92 -5.28
CA ILE A 51 1.40 0.73 -6.11
C ILE A 51 0.69 0.86 -7.46
N ASN A 52 -0.49 1.48 -7.51
CA ASN A 52 -1.19 1.78 -8.76
C ASN A 52 -0.41 2.76 -9.64
N ALA A 53 0.15 3.82 -9.06
CA ALA A 53 0.97 4.79 -9.79
C ALA A 53 2.16 4.11 -10.47
N VAL A 54 2.92 3.32 -9.70
CA VAL A 54 4.06 2.55 -10.19
C VAL A 54 3.62 1.56 -11.27
N ALA A 55 2.52 0.84 -11.04
CA ALA A 55 2.07 -0.17 -11.98
C ALA A 55 1.59 0.42 -13.31
N GLU A 56 0.90 1.56 -13.28
CA GLU A 56 0.46 2.30 -14.46
C GLU A 56 1.66 2.82 -15.27
N GLU A 57 2.67 3.38 -14.60
CA GLU A 57 3.92 3.78 -15.24
C GLU A 57 4.59 2.59 -15.93
N LEU A 58 4.81 1.49 -15.20
CA LEU A 58 5.45 0.29 -15.76
C LEU A 58 4.67 -0.31 -16.94
N ALA A 59 3.35 -0.31 -16.89
CA ALA A 59 2.50 -0.82 -17.98
C ALA A 59 2.60 0.02 -19.27
N SER A 60 3.06 1.27 -19.18
CA SER A 60 3.33 2.13 -20.33
C SER A 60 4.65 1.79 -21.04
N HIS A 61 5.58 1.12 -20.36
CA HIS A 61 6.87 0.73 -20.91
C HIS A 61 6.75 -0.50 -21.82
N THR A 62 7.50 -0.51 -22.93
CA THR A 62 7.48 -1.61 -23.93
C THR A 62 7.96 -2.95 -23.35
N GLU A 63 8.81 -2.91 -22.33
CA GLU A 63 9.31 -4.09 -21.60
C GLU A 63 8.21 -4.88 -20.88
N PHE A 64 7.05 -4.25 -20.60
CA PHE A 64 5.89 -4.84 -19.92
C PHE A 64 4.69 -4.94 -20.89
N SER A 65 4.97 -5.09 -22.18
CA SER A 65 3.95 -5.15 -23.24
C SER A 65 3.13 -6.44 -23.24
N ALA A 66 3.62 -7.52 -22.62
CA ALA A 66 2.94 -8.80 -22.58
C ALA A 66 1.58 -8.68 -21.86
N PRO A 67 0.48 -9.26 -22.40
CA PRO A 67 -0.84 -9.19 -21.78
C PRO A 67 -0.86 -9.70 -20.33
N HIS A 68 -0.07 -10.71 -20.00
CA HIS A 68 0.05 -11.21 -18.63
C HIS A 68 0.71 -10.23 -17.67
N ASP A 69 1.70 -9.46 -18.13
CA ASP A 69 2.30 -8.40 -17.31
C ASP A 69 1.27 -7.29 -17.07
N LYS A 70 0.63 -6.80 -18.15
CA LYS A 70 -0.39 -5.76 -18.06
C LYS A 70 -1.61 -6.17 -17.24
N GLY A 71 -1.98 -7.45 -17.27
CA GLY A 71 -3.08 -7.98 -16.48
C GLY A 71 -2.86 -7.81 -14.98
N VAL A 72 -1.65 -8.05 -14.49
CA VAL A 72 -1.32 -7.87 -13.06
C VAL A 72 -1.10 -6.39 -12.73
N LEU A 73 -0.40 -5.65 -13.58
CA LEU A 73 -0.10 -4.23 -13.35
C LEU A 73 -1.38 -3.38 -13.29
N LEU A 74 -2.29 -3.58 -14.25
CA LEU A 74 -3.51 -2.81 -14.43
C LEU A 74 -4.75 -3.48 -13.81
N GLU A 75 -4.58 -4.60 -13.11
CA GLU A 75 -5.66 -5.39 -12.52
C GLU A 75 -6.76 -5.75 -13.55
N LYS A 76 -6.32 -6.24 -14.71
CA LYS A 76 -7.17 -6.70 -15.80
C LYS A 76 -7.11 -8.21 -15.93
N GLU A 77 -8.26 -8.82 -16.20
CA GLU A 77 -8.30 -10.24 -16.53
C GLU A 77 -7.72 -10.46 -17.93
N VAL A 78 -6.90 -11.50 -18.07
CA VAL A 78 -6.29 -11.92 -19.34
C VAL A 78 -7.03 -13.14 -19.87
N ARG A 79 -7.62 -13.02 -21.06
CA ARG A 79 -8.37 -14.09 -21.71
C ARG A 79 -7.78 -14.43 -23.07
N LEU A 80 -7.80 -15.71 -23.42
CA LEU A 80 -7.50 -16.16 -24.78
C LEU A 80 -8.74 -15.93 -25.65
N ASP A 81 -8.62 -15.08 -26.66
CA ASP A 81 -9.70 -14.68 -27.56
C ASP A 81 -9.19 -14.70 -29.00
N ASN A 82 -9.71 -15.65 -29.79
CA ASN A 82 -9.29 -15.92 -31.17
C ASN A 82 -7.77 -16.12 -31.33
N GLY A 83 -7.16 -16.90 -30.43
CA GLY A 83 -5.74 -17.24 -30.49
C GLY A 83 -4.79 -16.19 -29.91
N GLU A 84 -5.31 -15.07 -29.41
CA GLU A 84 -4.51 -14.00 -28.80
C GLU A 84 -4.93 -13.75 -27.35
N PHE A 85 -3.96 -13.43 -26.49
CA PHE A 85 -4.26 -12.98 -25.13
C PHE A 85 -4.69 -11.52 -25.14
N LYS A 86 -5.88 -11.23 -24.60
CA LYS A 86 -6.45 -9.88 -24.52
C LYS A 86 -6.82 -9.53 -23.08
N LEU A 87 -6.72 -8.24 -22.75
CA LEU A 87 -7.20 -7.68 -21.49
C LEU A 87 -8.71 -7.47 -21.59
N LYS A 88 -9.50 -8.13 -20.74
CA LYS A 88 -10.97 -8.03 -20.73
C LYS A 88 -11.53 -8.13 -19.32
N GLY A 89 -12.16 -7.07 -18.83
CA GLY A 89 -12.72 -7.03 -17.47
C GLY A 89 -11.66 -6.77 -16.40
N ASP A 90 -12.12 -6.67 -15.15
CA ASP A 90 -11.28 -6.37 -14.00
C ASP A 90 -10.97 -7.65 -13.22
N ARG A 91 -9.73 -7.74 -12.72
CA ARG A 91 -9.30 -8.81 -11.83
C ARG A 91 -8.45 -8.22 -10.72
N PHE A 92 -9.00 -8.24 -9.52
CA PHE A 92 -8.31 -7.81 -8.32
C PHE A 92 -7.22 -8.81 -7.93
N TYR A 93 -6.06 -8.28 -7.56
CA TYR A 93 -4.96 -9.04 -6.97
C TYR A 93 -4.68 -8.54 -5.56
N PRO A 94 -4.34 -9.41 -4.59
CA PRO A 94 -3.88 -8.97 -3.29
C PRO A 94 -2.68 -8.02 -3.42
N LEU A 95 -2.65 -6.97 -2.61
CA LEU A 95 -1.55 -5.98 -2.57
C LEU A 95 -0.17 -6.66 -2.49
N GLU A 96 -0.04 -7.67 -1.62
CA GLU A 96 1.19 -8.45 -1.44
C GLU A 96 1.65 -9.11 -2.74
N GLU A 97 0.73 -9.68 -3.52
CA GLU A 97 1.04 -10.30 -4.80
C GLU A 97 1.51 -9.28 -5.82
N ARG A 98 0.86 -8.12 -5.89
CA ARG A 98 1.26 -7.03 -6.81
C ARG A 98 2.63 -6.47 -6.46
N VAL A 99 2.93 -6.27 -5.17
CA VAL A 99 4.25 -5.85 -4.67
C VAL A 99 5.33 -6.85 -5.06
N MET A 100 5.10 -8.15 -4.84
CA MET A 100 6.05 -9.19 -5.26
C MET A 100 6.24 -9.23 -6.77
N PHE A 101 5.14 -9.12 -7.53
CA PHE A 101 5.17 -9.15 -8.98
C PHE A 101 6.00 -7.99 -9.53
N ILE A 102 5.70 -6.75 -9.11
CA ILE A 102 6.43 -5.55 -9.52
C ILE A 102 7.91 -5.70 -9.19
N HIS A 103 8.25 -6.05 -7.95
CA HIS A 103 9.65 -6.22 -7.55
C HIS A 103 10.37 -7.26 -8.39
N ARG A 104 9.78 -8.45 -8.57
CA ARG A 104 10.39 -9.54 -9.34
C ARG A 104 10.58 -9.13 -10.80
N ARG A 105 9.61 -8.44 -11.38
CA ARG A 105 9.63 -8.09 -12.79
C ARG A 105 10.67 -7.01 -13.11
N VAL A 106 10.89 -6.04 -12.21
CA VAL A 106 11.89 -4.97 -12.42
C VAL A 106 13.30 -5.35 -11.98
N THR A 107 13.46 -6.26 -11.01
CA THR A 107 14.80 -6.66 -10.50
C THR A 107 15.29 -8.00 -11.05
N SER A 108 14.40 -8.78 -11.66
CA SER A 108 14.61 -10.21 -11.97
C SER A 108 14.87 -11.10 -10.74
N GLN A 109 14.79 -10.58 -9.52
CA GLN A 109 15.05 -11.28 -8.27
C GLN A 109 13.78 -11.37 -7.40
N PRO A 110 13.57 -12.49 -6.68
CA PRO A 110 12.45 -12.56 -5.74
C PRO A 110 12.59 -11.49 -4.66
N LEU A 111 11.46 -10.96 -4.19
CA LEU A 111 11.44 -10.10 -3.01
C LEU A 111 11.91 -10.90 -1.79
N ASP A 112 12.82 -10.33 -1.00
CA ASP A 112 13.29 -10.97 0.24
C ASP A 112 12.23 -10.89 1.34
N LYS A 113 11.51 -11.99 1.52
CA LYS A 113 10.45 -12.15 2.53
C LYS A 113 10.98 -12.33 3.96
N LYS A 114 12.30 -12.38 4.16
CA LYS A 114 12.91 -12.47 5.50
C LYS A 114 13.07 -11.09 6.16
N THR A 115 12.86 -10.02 5.39
CA THR A 115 12.87 -8.66 5.91
C THR A 115 11.72 -8.43 6.89
N GLN A 116 11.99 -7.69 7.97
CA GLN A 116 11.01 -7.45 9.03
C GLN A 116 9.74 -6.75 8.52
N TRP A 117 9.91 -5.78 7.62
CA TRP A 117 8.80 -5.03 7.04
C TRP A 117 7.80 -5.92 6.30
N TRP A 118 8.25 -7.04 5.70
CA TRP A 118 7.37 -7.95 4.97
C TRP A 118 6.44 -8.71 5.94
N SER A 119 6.99 -9.25 7.04
CA SER A 119 6.16 -9.89 8.07
C SER A 119 5.23 -8.89 8.76
N ASP A 120 5.69 -7.66 8.95
CA ASP A 120 4.91 -6.60 9.58
C ASP A 120 3.77 -6.14 8.65
N LEU A 121 4.01 -6.07 7.34
CA LEU A 121 2.97 -5.77 6.34
C LEU A 121 1.88 -6.84 6.34
N GLY A 122 2.24 -8.12 6.38
CA GLY A 122 1.26 -9.21 6.47
C GLY A 122 0.42 -9.13 7.77
N SER A 123 1.04 -8.70 8.87
CA SER A 123 0.33 -8.45 10.14
C SER A 123 -0.58 -7.23 10.06
N ALA A 124 -0.14 -6.16 9.40
CA ALA A 124 -0.90 -4.95 9.14
C ALA A 124 -2.13 -5.21 8.27
N ILE A 125 -2.00 -6.04 7.22
CA ILE A 125 -3.11 -6.43 6.35
C ILE A 125 -4.16 -7.20 7.15
N LYS A 126 -3.74 -8.13 8.00
CA LYS A 126 -4.65 -8.84 8.92
C LYS A 126 -5.36 -7.87 9.86
N LEU A 127 -4.65 -6.89 10.41
CA LEU A 127 -5.23 -5.87 11.28
C LEU A 127 -6.30 -5.03 10.53
N ARG A 128 -5.99 -4.56 9.33
CA ARG A 128 -6.94 -3.82 8.48
C ARG A 128 -8.15 -4.67 8.13
N ASN A 129 -7.94 -5.93 7.75
CA ASN A 129 -9.04 -6.83 7.40
C ASN A 129 -9.97 -7.10 8.57
N LYS A 130 -9.47 -7.16 9.81
CA LYS A 130 -10.34 -7.24 11.00
C LYS A 130 -11.22 -6.00 11.15
N LEU A 131 -10.69 -4.82 10.80
CA LEU A 131 -11.44 -3.56 10.85
C LEU A 131 -12.49 -3.46 9.73
N THR A 132 -12.19 -3.90 8.51
CA THR A 132 -13.10 -3.75 7.36
C THR A 132 -14.03 -4.93 7.15
N HIS A 133 -13.68 -6.11 7.66
CA HIS A 133 -14.47 -7.34 7.55
C HIS A 133 -14.52 -8.07 8.91
N PRO A 134 -15.17 -7.48 9.93
CA PRO A 134 -15.29 -8.12 11.23
C PRO A 134 -16.14 -9.39 11.10
N LYS A 135 -15.63 -10.53 11.57
CA LYS A 135 -16.32 -11.83 11.52
C LYS A 135 -16.85 -12.30 12.87
N ASP A 136 -16.20 -11.89 13.96
CA ASP A 136 -16.54 -12.34 15.32
C ASP A 136 -16.82 -11.12 16.22
N GLU A 137 -15.78 -10.60 16.88
CA GLU A 137 -15.86 -9.47 17.80
C GLU A 137 -15.34 -8.17 17.18
N ALA A 138 -15.74 -7.04 17.75
CA ALA A 138 -15.19 -5.75 17.40
C ALA A 138 -13.67 -5.77 17.64
N PRO A 139 -12.84 -5.47 16.62
CA PRO A 139 -11.40 -5.56 16.79
C PRO A 139 -10.89 -4.47 17.71
N VAL A 140 -10.04 -4.85 18.66
CA VAL A 140 -9.30 -3.88 19.48
C VAL A 140 -8.10 -3.38 18.69
N ILE A 141 -8.22 -2.19 18.13
CA ILE A 141 -7.15 -1.51 17.42
C ILE A 141 -6.34 -0.67 18.41
N ARG A 142 -5.03 -0.93 18.54
CA ARG A 142 -4.15 -0.20 19.46
C ARG A 142 -3.18 0.69 18.70
N ALA A 143 -2.82 1.83 19.29
CA ALA A 143 -1.89 2.79 18.69
C ALA A 143 -0.56 2.17 18.24
N LYS A 144 0.00 1.25 19.03
CA LYS A 144 1.24 0.55 18.67
C LYS A 144 1.12 -0.32 17.41
N ASP A 145 -0.05 -0.95 17.22
CA ASP A 145 -0.29 -1.86 16.12
C ASP A 145 -0.53 -1.05 14.83
N VAL A 146 -1.21 0.11 14.95
CA VAL A 146 -1.37 1.07 13.85
C VAL A 146 -0.03 1.72 13.48
N ALA A 147 0.80 2.12 14.46
CA ALA A 147 2.13 2.65 14.20
C ALA A 147 3.02 1.63 13.45
N ALA A 148 3.01 0.36 13.88
CA ALA A 148 3.70 -0.71 13.18
C ALA A 148 3.17 -0.91 11.75
N ALA A 149 1.85 -0.87 11.57
CA ALA A 149 1.22 -0.95 10.25
C ALA A 149 1.64 0.19 9.30
N LEU A 150 1.65 1.45 9.78
CA LEU A 150 2.11 2.60 9.00
C LEU A 150 3.58 2.46 8.62
N THR A 151 4.43 2.04 9.56
CA THR A 151 5.86 1.78 9.28
C THR A 151 6.01 0.73 8.19
N ALA A 152 5.32 -0.41 8.30
CA ALA A 152 5.40 -1.47 7.30
C ALA A 152 4.91 -1.02 5.91
N VAL A 153 3.86 -0.19 5.86
CA VAL A 153 3.38 0.43 4.60
C VAL A 153 4.44 1.35 4.00
N ILE A 154 5.05 2.24 4.80
CA ILE A 154 6.09 3.16 4.35
C ILE A 154 7.30 2.38 3.81
N GLU A 155 7.72 1.34 4.52
CA GLU A 155 8.84 0.48 4.11
C GLU A 155 8.52 -0.33 2.86
N CYS A 156 7.28 -0.81 2.70
CA CYS A 156 6.82 -1.46 1.47
C CYS A 156 6.91 -0.51 0.26
N ILE A 157 6.42 0.73 0.41
CA ILE A 157 6.49 1.74 -0.65
C ILE A 157 7.96 2.07 -0.95
N ASP A 158 8.79 2.27 0.07
CA ASP A 158 10.24 2.53 -0.10
C ASP A 158 10.95 1.39 -0.82
N ALA A 159 10.63 0.13 -0.50
CA ALA A 159 11.19 -1.05 -1.16
C ALA A 159 10.85 -1.06 -2.66
N ILE A 160 9.61 -0.76 -3.03
CA ILE A 160 9.20 -0.66 -4.44
C ILE A 160 9.88 0.53 -5.13
N TYR A 161 9.93 1.71 -4.50
CA TYR A 161 10.61 2.88 -5.07
C TYR A 161 12.09 2.60 -5.34
N ARG A 162 12.78 1.92 -4.43
CA ARG A 162 14.18 1.52 -4.62
C ARG A 162 14.33 0.48 -5.72
N ALA A 163 13.41 -0.47 -5.83
CA ALA A 163 13.44 -1.49 -6.87
C ALA A 163 13.26 -0.87 -8.27
N VAL A 164 12.28 0.01 -8.41
CA VAL A 164 11.86 0.62 -9.69
C VAL A 164 12.75 1.80 -10.07
N TYR A 165 12.84 2.81 -9.20
CA TYR A 165 13.48 4.10 -9.51
C TYR A 165 14.93 4.21 -9.06
N LYS A 166 15.45 3.20 -8.35
CA LYS A 166 16.78 3.21 -7.71
C LYS A 166 16.96 4.40 -6.75
N LYS A 167 15.86 4.91 -6.21
CA LYS A 167 15.81 6.04 -5.28
C LYS A 167 14.91 5.71 -4.09
N PRO A 168 15.19 6.24 -2.90
CA PRO A 168 14.32 6.07 -1.75
C PRO A 168 13.00 6.83 -1.96
N PHE A 169 11.94 6.33 -1.33
CA PHE A 169 10.67 7.03 -1.22
C PHE A 169 10.85 8.32 -0.40
N PRO A 170 10.51 9.52 -0.92
CA PRO A 170 10.80 10.77 -0.25
C PRO A 170 10.22 10.89 1.16
N ALA A 171 9.03 10.33 1.41
CA ALA A 171 8.38 10.41 2.71
C ALA A 171 8.93 9.42 3.74
N ALA A 172 9.72 8.41 3.32
CA ALA A 172 10.28 7.40 4.23
C ALA A 172 11.21 8.03 5.28
N LYS A 173 11.94 9.09 4.95
CA LYS A 173 12.86 9.76 5.90
C LYS A 173 12.18 10.29 7.15
N ARG A 174 10.89 10.66 7.07
CA ARG A 174 10.12 11.19 8.21
C ARG A 174 9.38 10.11 8.99
N MET A 175 9.36 8.87 8.49
CA MET A 175 8.59 7.77 9.06
C MET A 175 7.18 8.24 9.44
N LEU A 176 6.83 8.17 10.72
CA LEU A 176 5.49 8.45 11.24
C LEU A 176 5.18 9.95 11.43
N GLN A 177 6.14 10.85 11.19
CA GLN A 177 5.94 12.29 11.40
C GLN A 177 5.18 12.94 10.23
N SER A 178 4.02 13.51 10.51
CA SER A 178 3.21 14.23 9.51
C SER A 178 3.77 15.63 9.22
N LYS A 179 3.45 16.16 8.02
CA LYS A 179 3.59 17.58 7.65
C LYS A 179 2.33 18.39 7.98
N LEU A 180 1.21 17.72 8.27
CA LEU A 180 -0.07 18.36 8.49
C LEU A 180 -0.17 18.87 9.92
N THR A 181 -0.92 19.94 10.12
CA THR A 181 -1.00 20.65 11.41
C THR A 181 -2.41 20.71 11.99
N PHE A 182 -3.43 20.24 11.26
CA PHE A 182 -4.83 20.28 11.71
C PHE A 182 -5.11 19.31 12.85
#